data_AF-A0A3N5SKL4-F1
#
_entry.id   AF-A0A3N5SKL4-F1
#
_cell.length_a   1.000
_cell.length_b   1.000
_cell.length_c   1.000
_cell.angle_alpha   90.00
_cell.angle_beta   90.00
_cell.angle_gamma   90.00
#
_symmetry.space_group_name_H-M   'P 1'
#
loop_
_entity.id
_entity.type
_entity.pdbx_description
1 polymer ?
#
loop_
_entity_poly.entity_id
_entity_poly.type
_entity_poly.pdbx_seq_one_letter_code
_entity_poly.pdbx_strand_id
1 'polypeptide(L)' 'MIESRYLEFDRVGWTGKTDVWNVISKTRGTVLGQIKWFGAWRQYCFWPSPDTLFNTECMADISKVIRELMQRR' A
#
# COMPACT_ATOMS: atom_id res chain seq x y z
N MET A 1 5.96 11.74 -4.66
CA MET A 1 5.67 10.31 -4.95
C MET A 1 6.70 9.49 -4.19
N ILE A 2 6.30 8.46 -3.45
CA ILE A 2 7.27 7.63 -2.73
C ILE A 2 7.99 6.76 -3.75
N GLU A 3 9.28 7.01 -3.90
CA GLU A 3 10.16 6.10 -4.62
C GLU A 3 10.51 4.93 -3.71
N SER A 4 10.23 3.72 -4.17
CA SER A 4 10.71 2.48 -3.57
C SER A 4 11.57 1.74 -4.60
N ARG A 5 12.62 1.05 -4.13
CA ARG A 5 13.48 0.24 -4.99
C ARG A 5 12.74 -0.96 -5.58
N TYR A 6 11.89 -1.61 -4.79
CA TYR A 6 11.26 -2.89 -5.18
C TYR A 6 9.76 -2.79 -5.44
N LEU A 7 9.11 -1.76 -4.89
CA LEU A 7 7.66 -1.63 -4.91
C LEU A 7 7.21 -0.47 -5.78
N GLU A 8 6.07 -0.65 -6.41
CA GLU A 8 5.29 0.36 -7.10
C GLU A 8 3.92 0.48 -6.42
N PHE A 9 3.38 1.70 -6.36
CA PHE A 9 2.16 2.01 -5.62
C PHE A 9 1.16 2.68 -6.56
N ASP A 10 0.17 1.91 -6.99
CA ASP A 10 -0.80 2.36 -7.99
C ASP A 10 -2.17 2.58 -7.37
N ARG A 11 -2.71 3.79 -7.53
CA ARG A 11 -4.08 4.10 -7.09
C ARG A 11 -5.06 3.42 -8.04
N VAL A 12 -5.77 2.42 -7.54
CA VAL A 12 -6.67 1.56 -8.33
C VAL A 12 -8.07 2.14 -8.39
N GLY A 13 -8.48 2.88 -7.36
CA GLY A 13 -9.81 3.43 -7.30
C GLY A 13 -10.10 4.22 -6.05
N TRP A 14 -11.35 4.68 -5.99
CA TRP A 14 -11.90 5.46 -4.90
C TRP A 14 -13.25 4.86 -4.53
N THR A 15 -13.44 4.50 -3.26
CA THR A 15 -14.70 3.89 -2.78
C THR A 15 -15.78 4.93 -2.47
N GLY A 16 -15.65 6.15 -2.99
CA GLY A 16 -16.49 7.30 -2.64
C GLY A 16 -16.11 7.98 -1.32
N LYS A 17 -15.22 7.39 -0.52
CA LYS A 17 -14.74 7.98 0.75
C LYS A 17 -13.23 7.85 0.94
N THR A 18 -12.61 6.79 0.46
CA THR A 18 -11.19 6.50 0.68
C THR A 18 -10.54 5.90 -0.55
N ASP A 19 -9.24 6.12 -0.68
CA ASP A 19 -8.48 5.57 -1.80
C ASP A 19 -8.13 4.10 -1.57
N VAL A 20 -7.92 3.39 -2.67
CA VAL A 20 -7.35 2.04 -2.66
C VAL A 20 -6.11 2.05 -3.54
N TRP A 21 -5.01 1.54 -3.00
CA TRP A 21 -3.72 1.49 -3.67
C TRP A 21 -3.23 0.05 -3.75
N ASN A 22 -2.85 -0.41 -4.95
CA ASN A 22 -2.13 -1.67 -5.12
C ASN A 22 -0.67 -1.47 -4.73
N VAL A 23 -0.08 -2.50 -4.14
CA VAL A 23 1.37 -2.63 -3.94
C VAL A 23 1.86 -3.67 -4.95
N ILE A 24 2.67 -3.25 -5.91
CA ILE A 24 3.09 -4.06 -7.05
C ILE A 24 4.59 -4.32 -6.97
N SER A 25 5.02 -5.55 -7.26
CA SER A 25 6.45 -5.86 -7.41
C SER A 25 6.97 -5.24 -8.71
N LYS A 26 7.98 -4.37 -8.64
CA LYS A 26 8.64 -3.84 -9.84
C LYS A 26 9.33 -4.91 -10.68
N THR A 27 9.80 -5.98 -10.03
CA THR A 27 10.50 -7.08 -10.73
C THR A 27 9.54 -7.97 -11.53
N ARG A 28 8.34 -8.22 -11.00
CA ARG A 28 7.40 -9.20 -11.59
C ARG A 28 6.10 -8.61 -12.13
N GLY A 29 5.82 -7.33 -11.85
CA GLY A 29 4.54 -6.68 -12.19
C GLY A 29 3.32 -7.24 -11.44
N THR A 30 3.53 -8.07 -10.42
CA THR A 30 2.46 -8.76 -9.68
C THR A 30 1.99 -7.95 -8.48
N VAL A 31 0.68 -7.95 -8.23
CA VAL A 31 0.09 -7.32 -7.03
C VAL A 31 0.40 -8.16 -5.78
N LEU A 32 1.17 -7.59 -4.88
CA LEU A 32 1.59 -8.18 -3.61
C LEU A 32 0.61 -7.90 -2.46
N GLY A 33 -0.31 -6.95 -2.66
CA GLY A 33 -1.33 -6.61 -1.69
C GLY A 33 -1.93 -5.23 -1.97
N GLN A 34 -2.75 -4.75 -1.04
CA GLN A 34 -3.43 -3.47 -1.17
C GLN A 34 -3.33 -2.63 0.10
N ILE A 35 -3.14 -1.32 -0.06
CA ILE A 35 -3.32 -0.35 1.00
C ILE A 35 -4.73 0.22 0.87
N LYS A 36 -5.56 0.02 1.90
CA LYS A 36 -6.95 0.50 1.95
C LYS A 36 -7.37 0.84 3.36
N TRP A 37 -8.40 1.67 3.48
CA TRP A 37 -8.91 2.11 4.77
C TRP A 37 -9.53 0.97 5.57
N PHE A 38 -9.07 0.80 6.80
CA PHE A 38 -9.72 -0.08 7.77
C PHE A 38 -10.58 0.75 8.72
N GLY A 39 -11.89 0.67 8.53
CA GLY A 39 -12.88 1.52 9.21
C GLY A 39 -12.80 1.47 10.74
N ALA A 40 -12.62 0.27 11.31
CA ALA A 40 -12.61 0.09 12.75
C ALA A 40 -11.46 0.82 13.45
N TRP A 41 -10.30 0.93 12.80
CA TRP A 41 -9.15 1.65 13.35
C TRP A 41 -9.00 3.06 12.83
N ARG A 42 -9.85 3.46 11.89
CA ARG A 42 -9.80 4.76 11.23
C ARG A 42 -8.40 5.07 10.70
N GLN A 43 -7.79 4.11 10.02
CA GLN A 43 -6.48 4.28 9.38
C GLN A 43 -6.37 3.47 8.09
N TYR A 44 -5.43 3.85 7.22
CA TYR A 44 -5.01 3.01 6.11
C TYR A 44 -4.19 1.83 6.64
N CYS A 45 -4.49 0.63 6.16
CA CYS A 45 -3.75 -0.59 6.51
C CYS A 45 -3.29 -1.29 5.24
N PHE A 46 -2.19 -2.02 5.35
CA PHE A 46 -1.73 -2.91 4.30
C PHE A 46 -2.38 -4.28 4.44
N TRP A 47 -2.96 -4.77 3.35
CA TRP A 47 -3.62 -6.06 3.22
C TRP A 47 -2.80 -6.89 2.25
N PRO A 48 -1.90 -7.76 2.74
CA PRO A 48 -1.06 -8.59 1.89
C PRO A 48 -1.90 -9.58 1.09
N SER A 49 -1.47 -9.88 -0.13
CA SER A 49 -1.95 -11.05 -0.87
C SER A 49 -1.52 -12.33 -0.13
N PRO A 50 -2.25 -13.45 -0.28
CA PRO A 50 -1.82 -14.73 0.27
C PRO A 50 -0.39 -15.10 -0.15
N ASP A 51 0.33 -15.79 0.73
CA ASP A 51 1.69 -16.31 0.47
C ASP A 51 2.73 -15.25 0.06
N THR A 52 2.57 -14.01 0.55
CA THR A 52 3.55 -12.93 0.35
C THR A 52 4.42 -12.69 1.58
N LEU A 53 5.68 -12.33 1.34
CA LEU A 53 6.66 -11.99 2.37
C LEU A 53 7.33 -10.66 2.01
N PHE A 54 7.59 -9.85 3.03
CA PHE A 54 8.18 -8.53 2.89
C PHE A 54 9.40 -8.44 3.79
N ASN A 55 10.52 -8.01 3.21
CA ASN A 55 11.69 -7.67 4.01
C ASN A 55 11.48 -6.33 4.74
N THR A 56 12.43 -5.97 5.59
CA THR A 56 12.38 -4.74 6.38
C THR A 56 12.26 -3.47 5.53
N GLU A 57 12.95 -3.41 4.39
CA GLU A 57 12.91 -2.28 3.46
C GLU A 57 11.51 -2.10 2.84
N CYS A 58 10.93 -3.17 2.30
CA CYS A 58 9.59 -3.15 1.72
C CYS A 58 8.53 -2.77 2.78
N MET A 59 8.66 -3.30 4.00
CA MET A 59 7.76 -2.94 5.10
C MET A 59 7.87 -1.46 5.49
N ALA A 60 9.09 -0.91 5.48
CA ALA A 60 9.32 0.51 5.75
C ALA A 60 8.70 1.40 4.67
N ASP A 61 8.85 1.04 3.39
CA ASP A 61 8.27 1.76 2.26
C ASP A 61 6.73 1.77 2.32
N ILE A 62 6.11 0.61 2.56
CA ILE A 62 4.66 0.49 2.73
C ILE A 62 4.18 1.34 3.91
N SER A 63 4.88 1.30 5.05
CA SER A 63 4.56 2.11 6.23
C SER A 63 4.63 3.61 5.94
N LYS A 64 5.62 4.04 5.16
CA LYS A 64 5.76 5.43 4.72
C LYS A 64 4.58 5.86 3.85
N VAL A 65 4.13 5.03 2.90
CA VAL A 65 2.94 5.32 2.07
C VAL A 65 1.70 5.46 2.93
N ILE A 66 1.48 4.54 3.87
CA ILE A 66 0.34 4.62 4.79
C ILE A 66 0.37 5.95 5.56
N ARG A 67 1.51 6.37 6.10
CA ARG A 67 1.64 7.64 6.83
C ARG A 67 1.33 8.85 5.96
N GLU A 68 1.81 8.88 4.72
CA GLU A 68 1.47 9.97 3.79
C GLU A 68 -0.02 10.00 3.45
N LEU A 69 -0.66 8.85 3.23
CA LEU A 69 -2.11 8.79 2.98
C LEU A 69 -2.92 9.27 4.18
N MET A 70 -2.43 9.03 5.41
CA MET A 70 -3.05 9.53 6.63
C MET A 70 -2.96 11.06 6.75
N GLN A 71 -1.87 11.68 6.27
CA GLN A 71 -1.70 13.15 6.31
C GLN A 71 -2.54 13.90 5.27
N ARG A 72 -2.90 13.23 4.17
CA ARG A 72 -3.67 13.82 3.06
C ARG A 72 -5.19 13.75 3.28
N ARG A 73 -5.65 13.08 4.35
CA ARG A 73 -7.05 12.91 4.71
C ARG A 73 -7.51 14.00 5.67
#